data_AF-A0A7Y0N225-F1
#
_entry.id   AF-A0A7Y0N225-F1
#
_cell.length_a   1.000
_cell.length_b   1.000
_cell.length_c   1.000
_cell.angle_alpha   90.00
_cell.angle_beta   90.00
_cell.angle_gamma   90.00
#
_symmetry.space_group_name_H-M   'P 1'
#
loop_
_entity.id
_entity.type
_entity.pdbx_description
1 polymer ?
#
loop_
_entity_poly.entity_id
_entity_poly.type
_entity_poly.pdbx_seq_one_letter_code
_entity_poly.pdbx_strand_id
1 'polypeptide(L)'
;MLSSATKEAIKAALSIVVAICLALWFQWEKPYWAAIAVAVMALNESFAHSIHKGHNRVWGTLIGIAYALFLIGTFPQDPFLFLSFLTLFLGLCVFMSSDEKYGYIFSMAFTVCALVACMGQFDDQTIFHFA
;
A
#
# COMPACT_ATOMS: atom_id res chain seq x y z
N MET A 1 -39.05 -2.06 3.12
CA MET A 1 -37.86 -1.99 3.99
C MET A 1 -36.65 -2.37 3.15
N LEU A 2 -35.59 -1.55 3.10
CA LEU A 2 -34.39 -1.84 2.30
C LEU A 2 -33.69 -3.12 2.80
N SER A 3 -33.21 -3.95 1.85
CA SER A 3 -32.39 -5.14 2.13
C SER A 3 -31.07 -4.73 2.79
N SER A 4 -30.51 -5.58 3.66
CA SER A 4 -29.23 -5.35 4.35
C SER A 4 -28.09 -5.05 3.36
N ALA A 5 -28.06 -5.78 2.24
CA ALA A 5 -27.07 -5.55 1.17
C ALA A 5 -27.15 -4.14 0.57
N THR A 6 -28.36 -3.60 0.39
CA THR A 6 -28.54 -2.24 -0.15
C THR A 6 -28.06 -1.18 0.85
N LYS A 7 -28.27 -1.41 2.16
CA LYS A 7 -27.77 -0.49 3.20
C LYS A 7 -26.25 -0.46 3.25
N GLU A 8 -25.60 -1.61 3.15
CA GLU A 8 -24.14 -1.73 3.11
C GLU A 8 -23.54 -1.09 1.86
N ALA A 9 -24.16 -1.31 0.70
CA ALA A 9 -23.74 -0.69 -0.56
C ALA A 9 -23.80 0.84 -0.49
N ILE A 10 -24.88 1.41 0.07
CA ILE A 10 -25.00 2.87 0.27
C ILE A 10 -23.92 3.39 1.22
N LYS A 11 -23.66 2.68 2.34
CA LYS A 11 -22.61 3.05 3.29
C LYS A 11 -21.23 3.03 2.63
N ALA A 12 -20.93 2.00 1.84
CA ALA A 12 -19.66 1.87 1.12
C ALA A 12 -19.49 2.98 0.08
N ALA A 13 -20.52 3.24 -0.74
CA ALA A 13 -20.51 4.29 -1.75
C ALA A 13 -20.28 5.68 -1.12
N LEU A 14 -21.01 6.00 -0.05
CA LEU A 14 -20.83 7.27 0.67
C LEU A 14 -19.42 7.39 1.25
N SER A 15 -18.89 6.30 1.82
CA SER A 15 -17.53 6.28 2.39
C SER A 15 -16.45 6.52 1.31
N ILE A 16 -16.62 5.93 0.13
CA ILE A 16 -15.69 6.14 -1.00
C ILE A 16 -15.73 7.59 -1.47
N VAL A 17 -16.92 8.18 -1.64
CA VAL A 17 -17.07 9.58 -2.05
C VAL A 17 -16.39 10.51 -1.04
N VAL A 18 -16.66 10.33 0.25
CA VAL A 18 -16.02 11.13 1.31
C VAL A 18 -14.51 10.99 1.29
N ALA A 19 -13.97 9.77 1.14
CA ALA A 19 -12.53 9.55 1.10
C ALA A 19 -11.86 10.21 -0.11
N ILE A 20 -12.50 10.17 -1.29
CA ILE A 20 -12.00 10.86 -2.49
C ILE A 20 -12.08 12.38 -2.30
N CYS A 21 -13.19 12.92 -1.79
CA CYS A 21 -13.32 14.35 -1.51
C CYS A 21 -12.23 14.84 -0.55
N LEU A 22 -11.91 14.07 0.49
CA LEU A 22 -10.80 14.37 1.41
C LEU A 22 -9.43 14.32 0.71
N ALA A 23 -9.18 13.29 -0.12
CA ALA A 23 -7.93 13.18 -0.86
C ALA A 23 -7.73 14.35 -1.86
N LEU A 24 -8.81 14.77 -2.53
CA LEU A 24 -8.81 15.93 -3.42
C LEU A 24 -8.63 17.24 -2.64
N TRP A 25 -9.25 17.35 -1.45
CA TRP A 25 -9.07 18.52 -0.60
C TRP A 25 -7.63 18.67 -0.11
N PHE A 26 -6.95 17.57 0.23
CA PHE A 26 -5.53 17.55 0.53
C PHE A 26 -4.61 17.67 -0.70
N GLN A 27 -5.17 17.85 -1.91
CA GLN A 27 -4.43 17.99 -3.15
C GLN A 27 -3.47 16.81 -3.41
N TRP A 28 -3.87 15.59 -3.03
CA TRP A 28 -3.07 14.40 -3.30
C TRP A 28 -3.06 14.10 -4.79
N GLU A 29 -1.88 13.79 -5.35
CA GLU A 29 -1.72 13.51 -6.78
C GLU A 29 -2.53 12.30 -7.26
N LYS A 30 -2.71 11.28 -6.38
CA LYS A 30 -3.31 9.99 -6.72
C LYS A 30 -4.47 9.65 -5.78
N PRO A 31 -5.60 10.37 -5.85
CA PRO A 31 -6.73 10.20 -4.94
C PRO A 31 -7.41 8.83 -5.04
N TYR A 32 -7.21 8.11 -6.16
CA TYR A 32 -7.76 6.77 -6.36
C TYR A 32 -7.27 5.75 -5.31
N TRP A 33 -6.09 5.94 -4.70
CA TRP A 33 -5.62 5.07 -3.62
C TRP A 33 -6.50 5.10 -2.38
N ALA A 34 -7.09 6.26 -2.06
CA ALA A 34 -8.04 6.40 -0.96
C ALA A 34 -9.32 5.59 -1.24
N ALA A 35 -9.82 5.65 -2.48
CA ALA A 35 -10.98 4.88 -2.92
C ALA A 35 -10.76 3.36 -2.82
N ILE A 36 -9.60 2.88 -3.31
CA ILE A 36 -9.22 1.46 -3.23
C ILE A 36 -9.13 1.01 -1.76
N ALA A 37 -8.59 1.85 -0.87
CA ALA A 37 -8.49 1.52 0.54
C ALA A 37 -9.87 1.30 1.17
N VAL A 38 -10.81 2.21 0.95
CA VAL A 38 -12.17 2.09 1.46
C VAL A 38 -12.90 0.91 0.84
N ALA A 39 -12.75 0.67 -0.46
CA ALA A 39 -13.35 -0.47 -1.14
C ALA A 39 -12.90 -1.80 -0.53
N VAL A 40 -11.58 -1.99 -0.31
CA VAL A 40 -11.05 -3.20 0.33
C VAL A 40 -11.56 -3.36 1.77
N MET A 41 -11.77 -2.26 2.48
CA MET A 41 -12.34 -2.28 3.85
C MET A 41 -13.84 -2.62 3.85
N ALA A 42 -14.58 -2.16 2.83
CA ALA A 42 -16.01 -2.42 2.69
C ALA A 42 -16.36 -3.87 2.34
N LEU A 43 -15.41 -4.62 1.75
CA LEU A 43 -15.58 -6.05 1.42
C LEU A 43 -15.48 -6.99 2.63
N ASN A 44 -15.17 -6.49 3.83
CA ASN A 44 -15.05 -7.35 5.01
C ASN A 44 -16.41 -7.54 5.68
N GLU A 45 -16.70 -8.77 6.11
CA GLU A 45 -18.00 -9.18 6.63
C GLU A 45 -18.40 -8.49 7.95
N SER A 46 -17.42 -8.02 8.74
CA SER A 46 -17.70 -7.32 10.00
C SER A 46 -16.92 -6.01 10.14
N PHE A 47 -17.57 -5.05 10.80
CA PHE A 47 -16.98 -3.74 11.09
C PHE A 47 -15.71 -3.84 11.95
N ALA A 48 -15.72 -4.71 12.97
CA ALA A 48 -14.57 -4.92 13.84
C ALA A 48 -13.36 -5.49 13.07
N HIS A 49 -13.61 -6.44 12.16
CA HIS A 49 -12.56 -7.01 11.31
C HIS A 49 -12.04 -5.96 10.31
N SER A 50 -12.91 -5.12 9.77
CA SER A 50 -12.55 -4.01 8.88
C SER A 50 -11.63 -2.98 9.56
N ILE A 51 -11.90 -2.62 10.82
CA ILE A 51 -11.02 -1.74 11.60
C ILE A 51 -9.64 -2.37 11.82
N HIS A 52 -9.59 -3.63 12.24
CA HIS A 52 -8.32 -4.30 12.48
C HIS A 52 -7.48 -4.40 11.19
N LYS A 53 -8.14 -4.75 10.08
CA LYS A 53 -7.51 -4.78 8.76
C LYS A 53 -7.04 -3.40 8.31
N GLY A 54 -7.81 -2.35 8.59
CA GLY A 54 -7.41 -0.96 8.36
C GLY A 54 -6.16 -0.56 9.14
N HIS A 55 -6.06 -0.95 10.41
CA HIS A 55 -4.85 -0.72 11.23
C HIS A 55 -3.64 -1.45 10.66
N ASN A 56 -3.81 -2.72 10.29
CA ASN A 56 -2.76 -3.51 9.66
C ASN A 56 -2.28 -2.88 8.33
N ARG A 57 -3.19 -2.22 7.58
CA ARG A 57 -2.83 -1.47 6.37
C ARG A 57 -1.87 -0.33 6.67
N VAL A 58 -2.13 0.45 7.72
CA VAL A 58 -1.29 1.59 8.11
C VAL A 58 0.09 1.11 8.51
N TRP A 59 0.18 0.08 9.36
CA TRP A 59 1.47 -0.49 9.77
C TRP A 59 2.26 -1.06 8.59
N GLY A 60 1.62 -1.83 7.72
CA GLY A 60 2.28 -2.37 6.53
C GLY A 60 2.80 -1.26 5.62
N THR A 61 2.03 -0.19 5.45
CA THR A 61 2.42 0.97 4.64
C THR A 61 3.64 1.68 5.23
N LEU A 62 3.67 1.90 6.54
CA LEU A 62 4.81 2.52 7.22
C LEU A 62 6.09 1.68 7.08
N ILE A 63 6.00 0.36 7.27
CA ILE A 63 7.13 -0.57 7.12
C ILE A 63 7.63 -0.56 5.66
N GLY A 64 6.71 -0.65 4.69
CA GLY A 64 7.05 -0.64 3.27
C GLY A 64 7.73 0.64 2.82
N ILE A 65 7.22 1.81 3.26
CA ILE A 65 7.85 3.12 2.97
C ILE A 65 9.23 3.20 3.61
N ALA A 66 9.35 2.86 4.90
CA ALA A 66 10.61 2.94 5.62
C ALA A 66 11.70 2.08 4.97
N TYR A 67 11.36 0.84 4.59
CA TYR A 67 12.31 -0.06 3.94
C TYR A 67 12.67 0.41 2.52
N ALA A 68 11.69 0.87 1.73
CA ALA A 68 11.97 1.40 0.39
C ALA A 68 12.88 2.64 0.44
N LEU A 69 12.64 3.57 1.36
CA LEU A 69 13.49 4.74 1.56
C LEU A 69 14.89 4.35 2.04
N PHE A 70 15.00 3.34 2.92
CA PHE A 70 16.29 2.79 3.34
C PHE A 70 17.09 2.24 2.15
N LEU A 71 16.45 1.49 1.25
CA LEU A 71 17.12 0.96 0.06
C LEU A 71 17.54 2.06 -0.90
N ILE A 72 16.64 3.02 -1.20
CA ILE A 72 16.92 4.14 -2.10
C ILE A 72 18.07 5.01 -1.53
N GLY A 73 18.09 5.23 -0.21
CA GLY A 73 19.13 6.04 0.43
C GLY A 73 20.50 5.35 0.54
N THR A 74 20.52 4.02 0.68
CA THR A 74 21.77 3.27 0.92
C THR A 74 22.40 2.75 -0.37
N PHE A 75 21.59 2.33 -1.34
CA PHE A 75 22.05 1.73 -2.60
C PHE A 75 21.59 2.49 -3.86
N PRO A 76 21.74 3.82 -3.94
CA PRO A 76 21.32 4.56 -5.13
C PRO A 76 22.18 4.26 -6.37
N GLN A 77 23.44 3.86 -6.19
CA GLN A 77 24.42 3.71 -7.28
C GLN A 77 24.68 2.26 -7.69
N ASP A 78 24.37 1.28 -6.84
CA ASP A 78 24.60 -0.14 -7.13
C ASP A 78 23.27 -0.88 -7.35
N PRO A 79 22.85 -1.06 -8.61
CA PRO A 79 21.55 -1.67 -8.93
C PRO A 79 21.49 -3.15 -8.54
N PHE A 80 22.61 -3.88 -8.54
CA PHE A 80 22.62 -5.30 -8.19
C PHE A 80 22.36 -5.52 -6.71
N LEU A 81 23.00 -4.72 -5.85
CA LEU A 81 22.75 -4.73 -4.41
C LEU A 81 21.33 -4.28 -4.10
N PHE A 82 20.86 -3.20 -4.73
CA PHE A 82 19.48 -2.72 -4.56
C PHE A 82 18.44 -3.82 -4.89
N LEU A 83 18.54 -4.44 -6.06
CA LEU A 83 17.62 -5.49 -6.50
C LEU A 83 17.68 -6.74 -5.62
N SER A 84 18.87 -7.10 -5.14
CA SER A 84 19.05 -8.27 -4.26
C SER A 84 18.33 -8.08 -2.93
N PHE A 85 18.54 -6.94 -2.26
CA PHE A 85 17.88 -6.64 -0.98
C PHE A 85 16.38 -6.40 -1.15
N LEU A 86 15.96 -5.74 -2.23
CA LEU A 86 14.55 -5.58 -2.55
C LEU A 86 13.87 -6.95 -2.69
N THR A 87 14.42 -7.84 -3.52
CA THR A 87 13.86 -9.17 -3.74
C THR A 87 13.84 -10.02 -2.47
N LEU A 88 14.89 -9.93 -1.65
CA LEU A 88 14.95 -10.61 -0.35
C LEU A 88 13.80 -10.15 0.55
N PHE A 89 13.61 -8.84 0.70
CA PHE A 89 12.54 -8.28 1.52
C PHE A 89 11.14 -8.63 1.00
N LEU A 90 10.94 -8.55 -0.32
CA LEU A 90 9.68 -8.95 -0.94
C LEU A 90 9.40 -10.44 -0.71
N GLY A 91 10.42 -11.31 -0.84
CA GLY A 91 10.32 -12.74 -0.54
C GLY A 91 9.96 -13.01 0.93
N LEU A 92 10.60 -12.29 1.86
CA LEU A 92 10.26 -12.37 3.29
C LEU A 92 8.82 -11.92 3.56
N CYS A 93 8.37 -10.84 2.94
CA CYS A 93 6.99 -10.37 3.06
C CYS A 93 5.98 -11.40 2.55
N VAL A 94 6.27 -12.05 1.41
CA VAL A 94 5.41 -13.10 0.86
C VAL A 94 5.34 -14.30 1.81
N PHE A 95 6.48 -14.75 2.35
CA PHE A 95 6.51 -15.83 3.32
C PHE A 95 5.67 -15.51 4.57
N MET A 96 5.87 -14.32 5.16
CA MET A 96 5.14 -13.88 6.35
C MET A 96 3.67 -13.51 6.06
N SER A 97 3.30 -13.27 4.80
CA SER A 97 1.91 -12.97 4.42
C SER A 97 0.94 -14.14 4.63
N SER A 98 1.47 -15.35 4.80
CA SER A 98 0.67 -16.56 5.06
C SER A 98 0.12 -16.64 6.49
N ASP A 99 0.56 -15.76 7.39
CA ASP A 99 0.07 -15.68 8.76
C ASP A 99 -1.37 -15.14 8.81
N GLU A 100 -2.28 -15.85 9.49
CA GLU A 100 -3.70 -15.48 9.56
C GLU A 100 -3.96 -14.17 10.30
N LYS A 101 -3.08 -13.77 11.23
CA LYS A 101 -3.28 -12.61 12.09
C LYS A 101 -2.55 -11.38 11.59
N TYR A 102 -1.29 -11.54 11.17
CA TYR A 102 -0.43 -10.42 10.77
C TYR A 102 -0.11 -10.40 9.28
N GLY A 103 -0.52 -11.41 8.50
CA GLY A 103 -0.15 -11.53 7.09
C GLY A 103 -0.52 -10.31 6.24
N TYR A 104 -1.64 -9.66 6.54
CA TYR A 104 -2.06 -8.44 5.83
C TYR A 104 -1.08 -7.26 5.99
N ILE A 105 -0.37 -7.16 7.12
CA ILE A 105 0.69 -6.14 7.32
C ILE A 105 1.80 -6.37 6.30
N PHE A 106 2.25 -7.61 6.14
CA PHE A 106 3.32 -7.99 5.22
C PHE A 106 2.90 -7.87 3.75
N SER A 107 1.65 -8.23 3.41
CA SER A 107 1.13 -7.97 2.05
C SER A 107 1.13 -6.48 1.71
N MET A 108 0.73 -5.62 2.65
CA MET A 108 0.73 -4.17 2.42
C MET A 108 2.16 -3.60 2.38
N ALA A 109 3.07 -4.09 3.23
CA ALA A 109 4.48 -3.72 3.18
C ALA A 109 5.12 -4.10 1.84
N PHE A 110 4.83 -5.30 1.33
CA PHE A 110 5.23 -5.74 -0.01
C PHE A 110 4.72 -4.77 -1.08
N THR A 111 3.41 -4.52 -1.13
CA THR A 111 2.82 -3.67 -2.18
C THR A 111 3.37 -2.25 -2.15
N VAL A 112 3.50 -1.66 -0.95
CA VAL A 112 3.97 -0.29 -0.79
C VAL A 112 5.47 -0.16 -1.04
N CYS A 113 6.28 -1.12 -0.57
CA CYS A 113 7.72 -1.13 -0.85
C CYS A 113 7.98 -1.23 -2.36
N ALA A 114 7.32 -2.17 -3.05
CA ALA A 114 7.44 -2.31 -4.49
C ALA A 114 6.94 -1.05 -5.22
N LEU A 115 5.83 -0.47 -4.78
CA LEU A 115 5.32 0.78 -5.35
C LEU A 115 6.33 1.91 -5.24
N VAL A 116 6.88 2.16 -4.05
CA VAL A 116 7.85 3.25 -3.84
C VAL A 116 9.14 2.99 -4.60
N ALA A 117 9.65 1.76 -4.57
CA ALA A 117 10.87 1.39 -5.29
C ALA A 117 10.73 1.54 -6.82
N CYS A 118 9.56 1.25 -7.39
CA CYS A 118 9.33 1.34 -8.84
C CYS A 118 8.79 2.70 -9.30
N MET A 119 8.23 3.53 -8.41
CA MET A 119 7.71 4.86 -8.75
C MET A 119 8.81 5.91 -8.90
N GLY A 120 10.01 5.68 -8.37
CA GLY A 120 11.19 6.41 -8.82
C GLY A 120 11.44 6.02 -10.27
N GLN A 121 11.07 6.88 -11.22
CA GLN A 121 11.20 6.61 -12.65
C GLN A 121 12.55 5.94 -12.96
N PHE A 122 12.51 4.71 -13.48
CA PHE A 122 13.60 4.16 -14.29
C PHE A 122 13.63 4.92 -15.63
N ASP A 123 13.92 6.22 -15.58
CA ASP A 123 14.25 6.97 -16.79
C ASP A 123 15.67 6.55 -17.18
N ASP A 124 15.70 5.65 -18.15
CA ASP A 124 16.78 4.72 -18.50
C ASP A 124 18.02 5.41 -19.10
N GLN A 125 18.25 6.71 -18.86
CA GLN A 125 19.33 7.49 -19.49
C GLN A 125 20.09 8.45 -18.55
N THR A 126 19.69 8.65 -17.28
CA THR A 126 20.40 9.60 -16.39
C THR A 126 20.71 9.15 -14.97
N ILE A 127 20.21 8.00 -14.48
CA ILE A 127 20.41 7.61 -13.07
C ILE A 127 21.81 7.03 -12.77
N PHE A 128 22.45 6.36 -13.74
CA PHE A 128 23.72 5.65 -13.51
C PHE A 128 24.95 6.26 -14.19
N HIS A 129 24.84 7.47 -14.76
CA HIS A 129 25.97 8.18 -15.34
C HIS A 129 26.19 9.53 -14.64
N PHE A 130 27.14 9.56 -13.70
CA PHE A 130 27.86 10.79 -13.38
C PHE A 130 29.27 10.66 -13.96
N ALA A 131 29.53 11.48 -14.98
CA ALA A 131 30.83 11.88 -15.55
C ALA A 131 31.93 10.80 -15.70
#